data_AF-A0AAN4Z3V3-F1
#
_entry.id   AF-A0AAN4Z3V3-F1
#
_cell.length_a   1.000
_cell.length_b   1.000
_cell.length_c   1.000
_cell.angle_alpha   90.00
_cell.angle_beta   90.00
_cell.angle_gamma   90.00
#
_symmetry.space_group_name_H-M   'P 1'
#
loop_
_entity.id
_entity.type
_entity.pdbx_description
1 polymer ?
#
loop_
_entity_poly.entity_id
_entity_poly.type
_entity_poly.pdbx_seq_one_letter_code
_entity_poly.pdbx_strand_id
1 'polypeptide(L)'
;NHLIEKPSNTSIDLTKFCSHGMDNVTLVFGNKKLRVSKEYLAIHSPVFAAMFFGDFAEKEKEEVEIKDVLYEEFLDLLQLIYPQSLEITGRSISLT
;
A
#
# COMPACT_ATOMS: atom_id res chain seq x y z
N ASN A 1 -16.80 28.41 14.90
CA ASN A 1 -16.63 27.60 13.67
C ASN A 1 -15.14 27.43 13.40
N HIS A 2 -14.51 26.49 14.11
CA HIS A 2 -13.12 26.13 13.88
C HIS A 2 -13.11 25.27 12.62
N LEU A 3 -12.75 25.88 11.49
CA LEU A 3 -12.42 25.16 10.27
C LEU A 3 -11.15 24.36 10.62
N ILE A 4 -11.33 23.07 10.91
CA ILE A 4 -10.20 22.15 10.91
C ILE A 4 -9.69 22.17 9.48
N GLU A 5 -8.55 22.81 9.27
CA GLU A 5 -7.82 22.68 8.01
C GLU A 5 -7.64 21.18 7.77
N LYS A 6 -8.26 20.65 6.71
CA LYS A 6 -7.88 19.33 6.20
C LYS A 6 -6.37 19.38 6.02
N PRO A 7 -5.60 18.42 6.57
CA PRO A 7 -4.16 18.45 6.46
C PRO A 7 -3.79 18.66 4.99
N SER A 8 -3.12 19.77 4.77
CA SER A 8 -2.72 20.29 3.49
C SER A 8 -1.84 19.27 2.78
N ASN A 9 -2.33 18.77 1.65
CA ASN A 9 -1.56 18.39 0.46
C ASN A 9 -0.13 17.92 0.76
N THR A 10 -0.02 16.81 1.50
CA THR A 10 1.23 16.08 1.61
C THR A 10 1.34 15.32 0.30
N SER A 11 2.30 15.67 -0.55
CA SER A 11 2.58 14.89 -1.76
C SER A 11 2.89 13.46 -1.33
N ILE A 12 1.95 12.54 -1.56
CA ILE A 12 2.12 11.14 -1.20
C ILE A 12 3.24 10.59 -2.08
N ASP A 13 4.36 10.28 -1.45
CA ASP A 13 5.49 9.68 -2.13
C ASP A 13 5.18 8.20 -2.41
N LEU A 14 4.66 7.93 -3.61
CA LEU A 14 4.29 6.59 -4.05
C LEU A 14 5.49 5.63 -4.11
N THR A 15 6.72 6.15 -4.18
CA THR A 15 7.92 5.31 -4.22
C THR A 15 8.11 4.52 -2.92
N LYS A 16 7.54 5.00 -1.81
CA LYS A 16 7.53 4.29 -0.52
C LYS A 16 6.74 2.98 -0.56
N PHE A 17 5.78 2.86 -1.47
CA PHE A 17 4.98 1.65 -1.64
C PHE A 17 5.68 0.63 -2.57
N CYS A 18 6.72 1.06 -3.28
CA CYS A 18 7.56 0.21 -4.11
C CYS A 18 8.73 -0.31 -3.26
N SER A 19 8.54 -1.47 -2.64
CA SER A 19 9.56 -2.08 -1.80
C SER A 19 10.70 -2.67 -2.63
N HIS A 20 11.73 -1.88 -2.97
CA HIS A 20 13.03 -2.35 -3.49
C HIS A 20 12.97 -3.50 -4.54
N GLY A 21 11.99 -3.51 -5.44
CA GLY A 21 11.82 -4.53 -6.48
C GLY A 21 11.02 -5.78 -6.09
N MET A 22 10.31 -5.76 -4.96
CA MET A 22 9.38 -6.83 -4.53
C MET A 22 7.93 -6.58 -4.99
N ASP A 23 7.70 -5.51 -5.74
CA ASP A 23 6.40 -5.18 -6.31
C ASP A 23 6.03 -6.13 -7.47
N ASN A 24 4.97 -6.91 -7.23
CA ASN A 24 4.58 -8.06 -8.06
C ASN A 24 3.11 -8.01 -8.50
N VAL A 25 2.40 -6.91 -8.24
CA VAL A 25 1.05 -6.66 -8.75
C VAL A 25 0.81 -5.18 -9.05
N THR A 26 0.04 -4.92 -10.10
CA THR A 26 -0.49 -3.60 -10.43
C THR A 26 -1.97 -3.54 -10.08
N LEU A 27 -2.34 -2.66 -9.15
CA LEU A 27 -3.72 -2.34 -8.84
C LEU A 27 -4.23 -1.23 -9.75
N VAL A 28 -5.40 -1.44 -10.35
CA VAL A 28 -6.02 -0.51 -11.29
C VAL A 28 -7.29 0.08 -10.67
N PHE A 29 -7.34 1.41 -10.56
CA PHE A 29 -8.45 2.18 -10.02
C PHE A 29 -8.99 3.10 -11.12
N GLY A 30 -9.87 2.58 -11.98
CA GLY A 30 -10.33 3.28 -13.17
C GLY A 30 -9.17 3.60 -14.13
N ASN A 31 -8.78 4.88 -14.23
CA ASN A 31 -7.66 5.33 -15.06
C ASN A 31 -6.34 5.46 -14.30
N LYS A 32 -6.31 5.17 -13.00
CA LYS A 32 -5.10 5.22 -12.16
C LYS A 32 -4.53 3.82 -11.98
N LYS A 33 -3.20 3.70 -11.94
CA LYS A 33 -2.48 2.45 -11.70
C LYS A 33 -1.49 2.63 -10.55
N LEU A 34 -1.36 1.62 -9.71
CA LEU A 34 -0.43 1.61 -8.59
C LEU A 34 0.23 0.24 -8.47
N ARG A 35 1.56 0.20 -8.46
CA ARG A 35 2.32 -1.04 -8.36
C ARG A 35 2.76 -1.27 -6.92
N VAL A 36 2.48 -2.46 -6.38
CA VAL A 36 2.65 -2.81 -4.95
C VAL A 36 3.03 -4.29 -4.78
N SER A 37 3.38 -4.71 -3.56
CA SER A 37 3.60 -6.12 -3.21
C SER A 37 2.31 -6.78 -2.71
N LYS A 38 1.98 -7.96 -3.28
CA LYS A 38 0.87 -8.83 -2.85
C LYS A 38 1.02 -9.24 -1.39
N GLU A 39 2.24 -9.60 -0.99
CA GLU A 39 2.58 -10.07 0.35
C GLU A 39 2.30 -8.98 1.39
N TYR A 40 2.69 -7.75 1.10
CA TYR A 40 2.49 -6.63 2.02
C TYR A 40 1.00 -6.36 2.26
N LEU A 41 0.20 -6.34 1.19
CA LEU A 41 -1.24 -6.18 1.30
C LEU A 41 -1.90 -7.35 2.04
N ALA A 42 -1.45 -8.58 1.79
CA ALA A 42 -1.99 -9.77 2.45
C ALA A 42 -1.72 -9.80 3.96
N ILE A 43 -0.52 -9.37 4.39
CA ILE A 43 -0.17 -9.28 5.82
C ILE A 43 -1.12 -8.33 6.55
N HIS A 44 -1.48 -7.21 5.92
CA HIS A 44 -2.29 -6.15 6.54
C HIS A 44 -3.79 -6.26 6.24
N SER A 45 -4.22 -7.15 5.35
CA SER A 45 -5.62 -7.32 4.99
C SER A 45 -5.94 -8.77 4.62
N PRO A 46 -6.81 -9.46 5.40
CA PRO A 46 -7.23 -10.81 5.07
C PRO A 46 -8.00 -10.89 3.75
N VAL A 47 -8.61 -9.78 3.31
CA VAL A 47 -9.26 -9.70 1.99
C VAL A 47 -8.23 -9.80 0.87
N PHE A 48 -7.12 -9.07 0.98
CA PHE A 48 -6.04 -9.17 0.00
C PHE A 48 -5.29 -10.50 0.10
N ALA A 49 -5.16 -11.08 1.30
CA ALA A 49 -4.63 -12.42 1.46
C ALA A 49 -5.45 -13.46 0.70
N ALA A 50 -6.78 -13.43 0.86
CA ALA A 50 -7.69 -14.29 0.12
C ALA A 50 -7.62 -14.01 -1.40
N MET A 51 -7.64 -12.75 -1.82
CA MET A 51 -7.61 -12.37 -3.23
C MET A 51 -6.34 -12.82 -3.97
N PHE A 52 -5.17 -12.69 -3.35
CA PHE A 52 -3.88 -12.97 -4.00
C PHE A 52 -3.35 -14.38 -3.74
N PHE A 53 -3.69 -15.01 -2.62
CA PHE A 53 -3.15 -16.31 -2.22
C PHE A 53 -4.23 -17.38 -2.02
N GLY A 54 -5.52 -17.03 -2.11
CA GLY A 54 -6.62 -17.98 -2.16
C GLY A 54 -6.93 -18.44 -3.58
N ASP A 55 -8.07 -19.12 -3.76
CA ASP A 55 -8.51 -19.67 -5.04
C ASP A 55 -9.34 -18.69 -5.88
N PHE A 56 -8.90 -17.44 -5.93
CA PHE A 56 -9.50 -16.41 -6.77
C PHE A 56 -8.73 -16.24 -8.08
N ALA A 57 -9.41 -15.75 -9.12
CA ALA A 57 -8.81 -15.54 -10.43
C ALA A 57 -7.71 -14.47 -10.40
N GLU A 58 -7.76 -13.57 -9.42
CA GLU A 58 -6.81 -12.50 -9.19
C GLU A 58 -5.40 -13.00 -8.82
N LYS A 59 -5.26 -14.23 -8.31
CA LYS A 59 -3.97 -14.78 -7.89
C LYS A 59 -2.96 -14.83 -9.03
N GLU A 60 -3.41 -15.19 -10.23
CA GLU A 60 -2.56 -15.36 -11.43
C GLU A 60 -2.46 -14.07 -12.28
N LYS A 61 -3.14 -13.00 -11.86
CA LYS A 61 -3.10 -11.74 -12.61
C LYS A 61 -1.91 -10.88 -12.18
N GLU A 62 -1.32 -10.21 -13.17
CA GLU A 62 -0.35 -9.14 -12.97
C GLU A 62 -1.04 -7.78 -12.75
N GLU A 63 -2.23 -7.59 -13.31
CA GLU A 63 -3.09 -6.42 -13.10
C GLU A 63 -4.43 -6.82 -12.46
N VAL A 64 -4.81 -6.15 -11.37
CA VAL A 64 -6.05 -6.39 -10.64
C VAL A 64 -6.85 -5.10 -10.54
N GLU A 65 -8.06 -5.12 -11.08
CA GLU A 65 -8.98 -3.99 -11.03
C GLU A 65 -9.69 -3.93 -9.67
N ILE A 66 -9.62 -2.77 -9.01
CA ILE A 66 -10.27 -2.51 -7.73
C ILE A 66 -11.42 -1.52 -7.98
N LYS A 67 -12.67 -1.99 -7.81
CA LYS A 67 -13.89 -1.24 -8.19
C LYS A 67 -14.54 -0.50 -7.02
N ASP A 68 -14.47 -1.07 -5.82
CA ASP A 68 -15.24 -0.61 -4.66
C ASP A 68 -14.44 0.27 -3.69
N VAL A 69 -13.25 0.73 -4.11
CA VAL A 69 -12.36 1.56 -3.28
C VAL A 69 -11.91 2.76 -4.08
N LEU A 70 -12.04 3.97 -3.51
CA LEU A 70 -11.48 5.17 -4.13
C LEU A 70 -9.96 5.14 -4.02
N TYR A 71 -9.27 5.53 -5.10
CA TYR A 71 -7.81 5.56 -5.14
C TYR A 71 -7.20 6.33 -3.97
N GLU A 72 -7.76 7.49 -3.61
CA GLU A 72 -7.24 8.31 -2.51
C GLU A 72 -7.41 7.63 -1.13
N GLU A 73 -8.56 6.98 -0.90
CA GLU A 73 -8.80 6.22 0.34
C GLU A 73 -7.86 5.02 0.45
N PHE A 74 -7.53 4.39 -0.69
CA PHE A 74 -6.54 3.33 -0.74
C PHE A 74 -5.14 3.85 -0.41
N LEU A 75 -4.76 5.03 -0.92
CA LEU A 75 -3.47 5.65 -0.57
C LEU A 75 -3.39 5.99 0.92
N ASP A 76 -4.46 6.43 1.55
CA ASP A 76 -4.51 6.66 3.00
C ASP A 76 -4.30 5.36 3.78
N LEU A 77 -4.90 4.26 3.34
CA LEU A 77 -4.63 2.93 3.90
C LEU A 77 -3.15 2.56 3.75
N LEU A 78 -2.56 2.77 2.57
CA LEU A 78 -1.15 2.46 2.34
C LEU A 78 -0.22 3.29 3.23
N GLN A 79 -0.51 4.57 3.44
CA GLN A 79 0.25 5.42 4.35
C GLN A 79 0.19 4.94 5.80
N LEU A 80 -0.91 4.28 6.21
CA LEU A 80 -1.06 3.73 7.55
C LEU A 80 -0.27 2.42 7.73
N ILE A 81 -0.28 1.54 6.72
CA ILE A 81 0.30 0.20 6.85
C ILE A 81 1.78 0.14 6.43
N TYR A 82 2.24 1.04 5.57
CA TYR A 82 3.66 1.12 5.24
C TYR A 82 4.41 1.89 6.33
N PRO A 83 5.39 1.28 7.00
CA PRO A 83 6.20 1.95 7.98
C PRO A 83 6.91 3.12 7.30
N GLN A 84 6.89 4.28 7.96
CA GLN A 84 7.75 5.36 7.53
C GLN A 84 9.18 4.85 7.58
N SER A 85 9.92 5.03 6.48
CA SER A 85 11.32 4.68 6.36
C SER A 85 12.12 5.48 7.40
N LEU A 86 12.16 4.97 8.62
CA LEU A 86 13.11 5.37 9.64
C LEU A 86 14.40 4.70 9.23
N GLU A 87 15.28 5.47 8.58
CA GLU A 87 16.65 5.04 8.44
C GLU A 87 17.20 4.80 9.86
N ILE A 88 17.53 3.53 10.14
CA ILE A 88 18.22 3.19 11.39
C ILE A 88 19.62 3.78 11.26
N THR A 89 19.77 5.03 11.69
CA THR A 89 21.03 5.76 11.71
C THR A 89 21.90 5.28 12.88
N GLY A 90 22.32 4.02 12.86
CA GLY A 90 23.45 3.48 13.66
C GLY A 90 23.44 3.72 15.18
N ARG A 91 22.34 4.20 15.78
CA ARG A 91 22.22 4.41 17.21
C ARG A 91 21.02 3.61 17.73
N SER A 92 21.36 2.51 18.37
CA SER A 92 20.50 1.73 19.26
C SER A 92 19.44 0.87 18.59
N ILE A 93 19.83 -0.35 18.23
CA ILE A 93 19.10 -1.52 18.76
C ILE A 93 20.14 -2.56 19.18
N SER A 94 20.52 -2.54 20.45
CA SER A 94 21.19 -3.67 21.09
C SER A 94 20.09 -4.61 21.54
N LEU A 95 19.88 -5.71 20.83
CA LEU A 95 19.10 -6.84 21.37
C LEU A 95 20.10 -7.76 22.06
N THR A 96 20.12 -7.70 23.39
CA THR A 96 20.73 -8.71 24.27
C THR A 96 19.59 -9.52 24.88
#